data_AF-A0A256W8Y7-F1
#
_entry.id   AF-A0A256W8Y7-F1
#
_cell.length_a   1.000
_cell.length_b   1.000
_cell.length_c   1.000
_cell.angle_alpha   90.00
_cell.angle_beta   90.00
_cell.angle_gamma   90.00
#
_symmetry.space_group_name_H-M   'P 1'
#
loop_
_entity.id
_entity.type
_entity.pdbx_description
1 polymer ?
#
loop_
_entity_poly.entity_id
_entity_poly.type
_entity_poly.pdbx_seq_one_letter_code
_entity_poly.pdbx_strand_id
1 'polypeptide(L)'
;MPINKNALIRYKTIDQCLQNRSRKWTLEDLIDACRKALYEYEGIEKGVSRRTVQADIQLMRSDKLGYNAPIKVVDKKYYTYEEPKYSITNIPLTTQDLEKLNEVSEILKQFKGFSHFGDLRVMVQKLEDKISATRNNLRPVIDIEKNDNLKGLEYIEIIFQAIRRKEVLEIWYQSFKAKRPGKILFHPYLLKEYRNRWFVIGSKGEGHNFELEREILGFGEGMKVLSPDKLKKRIARNLRNASHNYDGL
;
A
#
# COMPACT_ATOMS: atom_id res chain seq x y z
N MET A 1 -6.39 12.10 -27.67
CA MET A 1 -7.03 13.06 -26.75
C MET A 1 -7.04 12.44 -25.36
N PRO A 2 -6.74 13.20 -24.29
CA PRO A 2 -6.78 12.64 -22.94
C PRO A 2 -8.19 12.16 -22.61
N ILE A 3 -8.30 10.98 -22.00
CA ILE A 3 -9.59 10.44 -21.58
C ILE A 3 -10.09 11.31 -20.42
N ASN A 4 -11.23 11.96 -20.61
CA ASN A 4 -11.86 12.78 -19.58
C ASN A 4 -12.23 11.90 -18.36
N LYS A 5 -11.96 12.36 -17.14
CA LYS A 5 -12.34 11.70 -15.87
C LYS A 5 -13.80 11.22 -15.87
N ASN A 6 -14.70 12.05 -16.40
CA ASN A 6 -16.13 11.74 -16.49
C ASN A 6 -16.41 10.56 -17.43
N ALA A 7 -15.57 10.33 -18.44
CA ALA A 7 -15.70 9.20 -19.35
C ALA A 7 -15.29 7.89 -18.67
N LEU A 8 -14.22 7.90 -17.86
CA LEU A 8 -13.81 6.72 -17.08
C LEU A 8 -14.88 6.28 -16.08
N ILE A 9 -15.52 7.24 -15.39
CA ILE A 9 -16.64 6.94 -14.49
C ILE A 9 -17.74 6.21 -15.27
N ARG A 10 -18.14 6.74 -16.44
CA ARG A 10 -19.18 6.11 -17.28
C ARG A 10 -18.78 4.71 -17.76
N TYR A 11 -17.54 4.50 -18.21
CA TYR A 11 -17.09 3.18 -18.64
C TYR A 11 -17.19 2.16 -17.51
N LYS A 12 -16.73 2.53 -16.31
CA LYS A 12 -16.83 1.68 -15.12
C LYS A 12 -18.29 1.39 -14.74
N THR A 13 -19.16 2.40 -14.82
CA THR A 13 -20.60 2.21 -14.56
C THR A 13 -21.24 1.27 -15.57
N ILE A 14 -20.97 1.46 -16.87
CA ILE A 14 -21.49 0.57 -17.93
C ILE A 14 -20.99 -0.86 -17.72
N ASP A 15 -19.71 -1.04 -17.39
CA ASP A 15 -19.13 -2.35 -17.08
C ASP A 15 -19.83 -3.05 -15.91
N GLN A 16 -20.03 -2.35 -14.79
CA GLN A 16 -20.77 -2.88 -13.65
C GLN A 16 -22.21 -3.26 -13.98
N CYS A 17 -22.90 -2.44 -14.78
CA CYS A 17 -24.23 -2.76 -15.27
C CYS A 17 -24.20 -4.06 -16.08
N LEU A 18 -23.34 -4.16 -17.09
CA LEU A 18 -23.32 -5.30 -18.02
C LEU A 18 -22.81 -6.61 -17.38
N GLN A 19 -22.06 -6.54 -16.28
CA GLN A 19 -21.73 -7.70 -15.44
C GLN A 19 -22.93 -8.24 -14.67
N ASN A 20 -23.88 -7.38 -14.28
CA ASN A 20 -25.06 -7.80 -13.55
C ASN A 20 -26.09 -8.45 -14.49
N ARG A 21 -26.01 -9.77 -14.61
CA ARG A 21 -26.92 -10.60 -15.43
C ARG A 21 -28.25 -10.95 -14.76
N SER A 22 -28.46 -10.56 -13.49
CA SER A 22 -29.73 -10.81 -12.80
C SER A 22 -30.89 -9.94 -13.30
N ARG A 23 -30.57 -8.91 -14.08
CA ARG A 23 -31.55 -8.07 -14.80
C ARG A 23 -31.11 -7.84 -16.25
N LYS A 24 -32.07 -7.49 -17.11
CA LYS A 24 -31.79 -7.01 -18.47
C LYS A 24 -31.52 -5.50 -18.43
N TRP A 25 -30.58 -5.03 -19.25
CA TRP A 25 -30.19 -3.61 -19.33
C TRP A 25 -30.59 -3.01 -20.67
N THR A 26 -31.46 -2.01 -20.64
CA THR A 26 -31.77 -1.20 -21.82
C THR A 26 -30.81 -0.03 -21.91
N LEU A 27 -30.76 0.63 -23.07
CA LEU A 27 -29.97 1.86 -23.21
C LEU A 27 -30.41 2.95 -22.22
N GLU A 28 -31.70 3.05 -21.92
CA GLU A 28 -32.21 4.02 -20.95
C GLU A 28 -31.74 3.70 -19.53
N ASP A 29 -31.71 2.42 -19.14
CA ASP A 29 -31.16 2.00 -17.85
C ASP A 29 -29.67 2.37 -17.72
N LEU A 30 -28.89 2.17 -18.79
CA LEU A 30 -27.46 2.53 -18.80
C LEU A 30 -27.26 4.04 -18.71
N ILE A 31 -28.12 4.83 -19.35
CA ILE A 31 -28.10 6.29 -19.27
C ILE A 31 -28.41 6.74 -17.85
N ASP A 32 -29.45 6.18 -17.23
CA ASP A 32 -29.84 6.54 -15.87
C ASP A 32 -28.78 6.15 -14.83
N ALA A 33 -28.19 4.95 -14.97
CA ALA A 33 -27.08 4.50 -14.15
C ALA A 33 -25.86 5.44 -14.29
N CYS A 34 -25.50 5.84 -15.51
CA CYS A 34 -24.42 6.81 -15.74
C CYS A 34 -24.74 8.20 -15.18
N ARG A 35 -25.99 8.66 -15.27
CA ARG A 35 -26.43 9.93 -14.70
C ARG A 35 -26.28 9.91 -13.18
N LYS A 36 -26.78 8.86 -12.53
CA LYS A 36 -26.68 8.67 -11.08
C LYS A 36 -25.22 8.62 -10.62
N ALA A 37 -24.38 7.85 -11.30
CA ALA A 37 -22.97 7.77 -10.97
C ALA A 37 -22.26 9.14 -11.09
N LEU A 38 -22.49 9.90 -12.15
CA LEU A 38 -21.87 11.22 -12.30
C LEU A 38 -22.35 12.24 -11.25
N TYR A 39 -23.60 12.15 -10.82
CA TYR A 39 -24.10 12.96 -9.72
C TYR A 39 -23.42 12.58 -8.39
N GLU A 40 -23.34 11.27 -8.09
CA GLU A 40 -22.72 10.78 -6.84
C GLU A 40 -21.22 11.08 -6.75
N TYR A 41 -20.47 10.94 -7.85
CA TYR A 41 -19.01 11.14 -7.84
C TYR A 41 -18.57 12.59 -8.07
N GLU A 42 -19.27 13.35 -8.93
CA GLU A 42 -18.82 14.68 -9.37
C GLU A 42 -19.87 15.79 -9.14
N GLY A 43 -21.04 15.48 -8.56
CA GLY A 43 -22.11 16.46 -8.32
C GLY A 43 -22.77 16.99 -9.59
N ILE A 44 -22.62 16.30 -10.73
CA ILE A 44 -23.09 16.81 -12.03
C ILE A 44 -24.59 16.52 -12.23
N GLU A 45 -25.42 17.53 -12.07
CA GLU A 45 -26.89 17.43 -12.29
C GLU A 45 -27.30 17.36 -13.76
N LYS A 46 -26.49 17.93 -14.66
CA LYS A 46 -26.81 18.03 -16.11
C LYS A 46 -26.87 16.65 -16.80
N GLY A 47 -26.41 15.60 -16.12
CA GLY A 47 -26.48 14.21 -16.57
C GLY A 47 -25.74 13.94 -17.89
N VAL A 48 -26.06 12.81 -18.51
CA VAL A 48 -25.47 12.38 -19.78
C VAL A 48 -26.51 12.22 -20.87
N SER A 49 -26.13 12.56 -22.09
CA SER A 49 -27.01 12.38 -23.26
C SER A 49 -26.98 10.93 -23.76
N ARG A 50 -28.05 10.51 -24.43
CA ARG A 50 -28.12 9.20 -25.12
C ARG A 50 -26.95 9.00 -26.09
N ARG A 51 -26.61 10.04 -26.86
CA ARG A 51 -25.50 10.01 -27.83
C ARG A 51 -24.16 9.76 -27.14
N THR A 52 -23.96 10.32 -25.94
CA THR A 52 -22.74 10.12 -25.15
C THR A 52 -22.58 8.66 -24.74
N VAL A 53 -23.60 8.05 -24.14
CA VAL A 53 -23.54 6.65 -23.69
C VAL A 53 -23.41 5.68 -24.88
N GLN A 54 -24.08 5.96 -26.00
CA GLN A 54 -23.89 5.16 -27.22
C GLN A 54 -22.46 5.25 -27.76
N ALA A 55 -21.88 6.46 -27.78
CA ALA A 55 -20.48 6.65 -28.18
C ALA A 55 -19.51 5.95 -27.21
N ASP A 56 -19.81 5.97 -25.91
CA ASP A 56 -19.02 5.27 -24.90
C ASP A 56 -19.06 3.75 -25.11
N ILE A 57 -20.24 3.16 -25.35
CA ILE A 57 -20.37 1.73 -25.67
C ILE A 57 -19.60 1.38 -26.95
N GLN A 58 -19.69 2.22 -27.99
CA GLN A 58 -18.96 2.00 -29.24
C GLN A 58 -17.45 2.08 -29.02
N LEU A 59 -16.99 2.99 -28.16
CA LEU A 59 -15.58 3.11 -27.82
C LEU A 59 -15.10 1.93 -26.96
N MET A 60 -15.92 1.43 -26.04
CA MET A 60 -15.63 0.23 -25.25
C MET A 60 -15.51 -1.02 -26.13
N ARG A 61 -16.33 -1.13 -27.18
CA ARG A 61 -16.23 -2.20 -28.19
C ARG A 61 -14.97 -2.09 -29.05
N SER A 62 -14.43 -0.89 -29.22
CA SER A 62 -13.28 -0.65 -30.09
C SER A 62 -11.95 -1.02 -29.42
N ASP A 63 -10.93 -1.19 -30.25
CA ASP A 63 -9.54 -1.40 -29.89
C ASP A 63 -8.86 -0.14 -29.30
N LYS A 64 -9.44 1.04 -29.52
CA LYS A 64 -8.86 2.33 -29.12
C LYS A 64 -8.54 2.48 -27.63
N LEU A 65 -9.30 1.80 -26.76
CA LEU A 65 -9.08 1.80 -25.31
C LEU A 65 -8.41 0.51 -24.81
N GLY A 66 -8.14 -0.46 -25.70
CA GLY A 66 -7.62 -1.77 -25.33
C GLY A 66 -8.64 -2.70 -24.64
N TYR A 67 -9.88 -2.24 -24.40
CA TYR A 67 -10.90 -3.06 -23.75
C TYR A 67 -11.41 -4.18 -24.66
N ASN A 68 -11.67 -3.90 -25.94
CA ASN A 68 -12.29 -4.84 -26.89
C ASN A 68 -13.54 -5.51 -26.28
N ALA A 69 -14.39 -4.72 -25.63
CA ALA A 69 -15.46 -5.23 -24.81
C ALA A 69 -16.51 -5.97 -25.66
N PRO A 70 -16.79 -7.26 -25.41
CA PRO A 70 -17.68 -8.08 -26.22
C PRO A 70 -19.14 -7.78 -25.88
N ILE A 71 -19.57 -6.53 -26.07
CA ILE A 71 -20.93 -6.07 -25.76
C ILE A 71 -21.86 -6.45 -26.92
N LYS A 72 -22.84 -7.32 -26.69
CA LYS A 72 -23.87 -7.69 -27.67
C LYS A 72 -25.24 -7.11 -27.32
N VAL A 73 -26.11 -6.98 -28.33
CA VAL A 73 -27.51 -6.56 -28.16
C VAL A 73 -28.42 -7.76 -28.39
N VAL A 74 -29.18 -8.15 -27.37
CA VAL A 74 -30.16 -9.24 -27.37
C VAL A 74 -31.56 -8.66 -27.47
N ASP A 75 -32.47 -9.35 -28.14
CA ASP A 75 -33.87 -8.93 -28.39
C ASP A 75 -33.97 -7.50 -28.99
N LYS A 76 -32.98 -7.08 -29.78
CA LYS A 76 -32.86 -5.74 -30.40
C LYS A 76 -32.84 -4.55 -29.41
N LYS A 77 -32.83 -4.79 -28.10
CA LYS A 77 -32.97 -3.74 -27.07
C LYS A 77 -32.02 -3.87 -25.89
N TYR A 78 -31.64 -5.08 -25.50
CA TYR A 78 -30.92 -5.33 -24.25
C TYR A 78 -29.43 -5.49 -24.47
N TYR A 79 -28.62 -4.74 -23.73
CA TYR A 79 -27.17 -4.81 -23.77
C TYR A 79 -26.68 -5.82 -22.73
N THR A 80 -25.72 -6.67 -23.13
CA THR A 80 -25.05 -7.62 -22.22
C THR A 80 -23.67 -7.97 -22.78
N TYR A 81 -22.77 -8.48 -21.93
CA TYR A 81 -21.54 -9.09 -22.42
C TYR A 81 -21.81 -10.45 -23.06
N GLU A 82 -21.08 -10.76 -24.12
CA GLU A 82 -21.07 -12.11 -24.70
C GLU A 82 -20.40 -13.09 -23.73
N GLU A 83 -19.27 -12.69 -23.16
CA GLU A 83 -18.51 -13.44 -22.16
C GLU A 83 -19.00 -13.16 -20.73
N PRO A 84 -19.40 -14.18 -19.94
CA PRO A 84 -19.94 -13.99 -18.58
C PRO A 84 -18.96 -13.44 -17.55
N LYS A 85 -17.67 -13.69 -17.72
CA LYS A 85 -16.61 -13.28 -16.79
C LYS A 85 -15.85 -12.02 -17.24
N TYR A 86 -16.25 -11.42 -18.36
CA TYR A 86 -15.60 -10.24 -18.89
C TYR A 86 -15.86 -9.03 -18.00
N SER A 87 -14.84 -8.21 -17.80
CA SER A 87 -14.94 -6.87 -17.24
C SER A 87 -13.83 -6.00 -17.79
N ILE A 88 -14.12 -4.73 -18.08
CA ILE A 88 -13.07 -3.75 -18.48
C ILE A 88 -12.07 -3.47 -17.34
N THR A 89 -12.39 -3.83 -16.11
CA THR A 89 -11.47 -3.72 -14.97
C THR A 89 -10.57 -4.94 -14.81
N ASN A 90 -10.88 -6.01 -15.52
CA ASN A 90 -10.18 -7.28 -15.45
C ASN A 90 -9.28 -7.46 -16.68
N ILE A 91 -8.60 -6.39 -17.09
CA ILE A 91 -7.69 -6.40 -18.23
C ILE A 91 -6.53 -7.35 -17.88
N PRO A 92 -6.34 -8.46 -18.61
CA PRO A 92 -5.10 -9.20 -18.54
C PRO A 92 -4.02 -8.28 -19.13
N LEU A 93 -3.05 -7.91 -18.31
CA LEU A 93 -1.92 -7.05 -18.70
C LEU A 93 -1.31 -7.58 -20.01
N THR A 94 -1.27 -6.76 -21.06
CA THR A 94 -0.65 -7.17 -22.32
C THR A 94 0.85 -7.30 -22.16
N THR A 95 1.53 -8.11 -22.98
CA THR A 95 2.99 -8.29 -22.91
C THR A 95 3.74 -6.96 -23.03
N GLN A 96 3.22 -6.04 -23.84
CA GLN A 96 3.79 -4.71 -24.04
C GLN A 96 3.55 -3.77 -22.84
N ASP A 97 2.43 -3.92 -22.13
CA ASP A 97 2.18 -3.20 -20.86
C ASP A 97 3.10 -3.73 -19.75
N LEU A 98 3.35 -5.04 -19.72
CA LEU A 98 4.29 -5.65 -18.78
C LEU A 98 5.74 -5.20 -19.02
N GLU A 99 6.14 -5.06 -20.27
CA GLU A 99 7.45 -4.51 -20.63
C GLU A 99 7.60 -3.05 -20.19
N LYS A 100 6.59 -2.22 -20.43
CA LYS A 100 6.59 -0.83 -19.94
C LYS A 100 6.59 -0.73 -18.42
N LEU A 101 5.84 -1.60 -17.73
CA LEU A 101 5.85 -1.66 -16.27
C LEU A 101 7.20 -2.11 -15.72
N ASN A 102 7.88 -3.03 -16.41
CA ASN A 102 9.25 -3.42 -16.10
C ASN A 102 10.23 -2.27 -16.34
N GLU A 103 10.13 -1.55 -17.47
CA GLU A 103 10.96 -0.37 -17.73
C GLU A 103 10.76 0.72 -16.65
N VAL A 104 9.52 0.99 -16.26
CA VAL A 104 9.20 1.93 -15.17
C VAL A 104 9.77 1.43 -13.85
N SER A 105 9.67 0.13 -13.56
CA SER A 105 10.30 -0.50 -12.38
C SER A 105 11.82 -0.31 -12.39
N GLU A 106 12.48 -0.50 -13.53
CA GLU A 106 13.93 -0.33 -13.68
C GLU A 106 14.35 1.15 -13.55
N ILE A 107 13.58 2.09 -14.09
CA ILE A 107 13.80 3.54 -13.89
C ILE A 107 13.68 3.89 -12.40
N LEU A 108 12.67 3.36 -11.72
CA LEU A 108 12.49 3.55 -10.27
C LEU A 108 13.65 2.94 -9.48
N LYS A 109 14.23 1.81 -9.91
CA LYS A 109 15.43 1.20 -9.33
C LYS A 109 16.69 2.05 -9.53
N GLN A 110 16.80 2.77 -10.65
CA GLN A 110 17.95 3.64 -10.96
C GLN A 110 17.98 4.94 -10.15
N PHE A 111 16.86 5.35 -9.53
CA PHE A 111 16.83 6.46 -8.58
C PHE A 111 17.48 6.05 -7.24
N LYS A 112 18.81 5.94 -7.24
CA LYS A 112 19.67 5.62 -6.09
C LYS A 112 19.65 6.65 -4.94
N GLY A 113 18.83 7.70 -5.03
CA GLY A 113 18.76 8.79 -4.04
C GLY A 113 17.63 8.70 -3.00
N PHE A 114 16.79 7.65 -3.04
CA PHE A 114 15.63 7.54 -2.17
C PHE A 114 15.77 6.42 -1.13
N SER A 115 16.76 6.52 -0.26
CA SER A 115 16.97 5.61 0.88
C SER A 115 15.98 5.80 2.04
N HIS A 116 14.88 6.55 1.85
CA HIS A 116 13.95 6.93 2.92
C HIS A 116 12.52 6.44 2.78
N PHE A 117 12.19 5.66 1.75
CA PHE A 117 10.87 5.05 1.64
C PHE A 117 10.98 3.55 1.39
N GLY A 118 11.05 2.76 2.47
CA GLY A 118 10.86 1.31 2.42
C GLY A 118 9.54 0.92 1.75
N ASP A 119 8.52 1.79 1.85
CA ASP A 119 7.21 1.61 1.25
C ASP A 119 7.24 1.52 -0.29
N LEU A 120 8.14 2.25 -0.97
CA LEU A 120 8.21 2.22 -2.44
C LEU A 120 8.85 0.95 -2.96
N ARG A 121 9.86 0.41 -2.27
CA ARG A 121 10.49 -0.87 -2.63
C ARG A 121 9.49 -2.02 -2.45
N VAL A 122 8.70 -1.97 -1.37
CA VAL A 122 7.59 -2.90 -1.12
C VAL A 122 6.49 -2.77 -2.18
N MET A 123 6.17 -1.55 -2.64
CA MET A 123 5.22 -1.35 -3.73
C MET A 123 5.73 -1.89 -5.08
N VAL A 124 7.00 -1.67 -5.41
CA VAL A 124 7.64 -2.23 -6.61
C VAL A 124 7.61 -3.76 -6.57
N GLN A 125 7.96 -4.36 -5.43
CA GLN A 125 7.90 -5.81 -5.24
C GLN A 125 6.46 -6.35 -5.40
N LYS A 126 5.46 -5.70 -4.78
CA LYS A 126 4.04 -6.05 -4.93
C LYS A 126 3.55 -5.95 -6.38
N LEU A 127 4.15 -5.06 -7.17
CA LEU A 127 3.83 -4.86 -8.58
C LEU A 127 4.46 -5.99 -9.42
N GLU A 128 5.71 -6.35 -9.15
CA GLU A 128 6.40 -7.50 -9.76
C GLU A 128 5.69 -8.85 -9.46
N ASP A 129 5.21 -9.04 -8.23
CA ASP A 129 4.49 -10.26 -7.83
C ASP A 129 3.14 -10.38 -8.56
N LYS A 130 2.42 -9.27 -8.73
CA LYS A 130 1.16 -9.23 -9.50
C LYS A 130 1.41 -9.52 -10.98
N ILE A 131 2.46 -8.93 -11.56
CA ILE A 131 2.86 -9.19 -12.95
C ILE A 131 3.18 -10.68 -13.16
N SER A 132 3.90 -11.28 -12.19
CA SER A 132 4.32 -12.69 -12.25
C SER A 132 3.16 -13.66 -12.08
N ALA A 133 2.21 -13.37 -11.16
CA ALA A 133 1.01 -14.18 -10.95
C ALA A 133 0.09 -14.19 -12.19
N THR A 134 0.00 -13.08 -12.91
CA THR A 134 -0.81 -12.97 -14.14
C THR A 134 -0.20 -13.72 -15.32
N ARG A 135 1.13 -13.81 -15.43
CA ARG A 135 1.79 -14.49 -16.57
C ARG A 135 1.63 -16.02 -16.58
N ASN A 136 1.56 -16.68 -15.42
CA ASN A 136 1.77 -18.13 -15.39
C ASN A 136 0.72 -18.95 -14.62
N ASN A 137 -0.35 -18.37 -14.06
CA ASN A 137 -1.33 -19.11 -13.24
C ASN A 137 -0.66 -19.93 -12.10
N LEU A 138 0.56 -19.55 -11.73
CA LEU A 138 1.35 -20.22 -10.70
C LEU A 138 0.87 -19.71 -9.35
N ARG A 139 0.56 -20.63 -8.44
CA ARG A 139 0.38 -20.28 -7.04
C ARG A 139 1.63 -19.52 -6.59
N PRO A 140 1.51 -18.36 -5.93
CA PRO A 140 2.67 -17.62 -5.46
C PRO A 140 3.51 -18.55 -4.59
N VAL A 141 4.72 -18.86 -5.06
CA VAL A 141 5.70 -19.69 -4.33
C VAL A 141 6.31 -18.92 -3.16
N ILE A 142 6.20 -17.59 -3.22
CA ILE A 142 6.67 -16.67 -2.20
C ILE A 142 5.45 -16.15 -1.44
N ASP A 143 5.31 -16.58 -0.18
CA ASP A 143 4.36 -16.02 0.78
C ASP A 143 5.05 -14.89 1.54
N ILE A 144 4.66 -13.65 1.24
CA ILE A 144 5.22 -12.46 1.90
C ILE A 144 4.44 -12.22 3.19
N GLU A 145 5.17 -12.06 4.29
CA GLU A 145 4.60 -11.75 5.60
C GLU A 145 3.75 -10.45 5.52
N LYS A 146 2.43 -10.61 5.57
CA LYS A 146 1.47 -9.50 5.61
C LYS A 146 1.06 -9.26 7.05
N ASN A 147 0.98 -7.99 7.43
CA ASN A 147 0.40 -7.56 8.70
C ASN A 147 -0.75 -6.59 8.43
N ASP A 148 -1.83 -7.11 7.85
CA ASP A 148 -2.99 -6.31 7.41
C ASP A 148 -3.71 -5.61 8.58
N ASN A 149 -3.42 -6.04 9.82
CA ASN A 149 -3.95 -5.45 11.06
C ASN A 149 -2.98 -4.47 11.74
N LEU A 150 -1.88 -4.09 11.10
CA LEU A 150 -0.91 -3.15 11.66
C LEU A 150 -1.56 -1.76 11.80
N LYS A 151 -1.82 -1.35 13.05
CA LYS A 151 -2.37 -0.04 13.40
C LYS A 151 -1.24 0.95 13.72
N GLY A 152 -1.47 2.24 13.50
CA GLY A 152 -0.54 3.30 13.88
C GLY A 152 0.50 3.68 12.81
N LEU A 153 0.32 3.21 11.58
CA LEU A 153 1.14 3.63 10.43
C LEU A 153 0.98 5.13 10.14
N GLU A 154 -0.19 5.68 10.43
CA GLU A 154 -0.49 7.12 10.34
C GLU A 154 0.42 8.00 11.21
N TYR A 155 1.04 7.43 12.26
CA TYR A 155 1.95 8.16 13.13
C TYR A 155 3.40 8.18 12.65
N ILE A 156 3.75 7.40 11.62
CA ILE A 156 5.13 7.29 11.13
C ILE A 156 5.67 8.66 10.72
N GLU A 157 4.91 9.41 9.92
CA GLU A 157 5.32 10.73 9.44
C GLU A 157 5.53 11.70 10.61
N ILE A 158 4.61 11.69 11.59
CA ILE A 158 4.69 12.57 12.78
C ILE A 158 5.96 12.24 13.58
N ILE A 159 6.22 10.95 13.82
CA ILE A 159 7.41 10.50 14.56
C ILE A 159 8.68 10.82 13.78
N PHE A 160 8.69 10.61 12.46
CA PHE A 160 9.82 10.90 11.60
C PHE A 160 10.18 12.39 11.64
N GLN A 161 9.18 13.27 11.53
CA GLN A 161 9.39 14.71 11.64
C GLN A 161 9.90 15.10 13.04
N ALA A 162 9.36 14.49 14.10
CA ALA A 162 9.82 14.74 15.46
C ALA A 162 11.30 14.33 15.66
N ILE A 163 11.73 13.19 15.11
CA ILE A 163 13.15 12.78 15.12
C ILE A 163 14.01 13.80 14.39
N ARG A 164 13.61 14.21 13.18
CA ARG A 164 14.37 15.17 12.36
C ARG A 164 14.50 16.54 13.02
N ARG A 165 13.43 17.01 13.66
CA ARG A 165 13.38 18.30 14.37
C ARG A 165 13.92 18.22 15.80
N LYS A 166 14.26 17.02 16.28
CA LYS A 166 14.69 16.74 17.66
C LYS A 166 13.66 17.20 18.69
N GLU A 167 12.38 17.01 18.38
CA GLU A 167 11.24 17.38 19.22
C GLU A 167 10.83 16.21 20.13
N VAL A 168 10.39 16.56 21.35
CA VAL A 168 9.88 15.59 22.33
C VAL A 168 8.40 15.35 22.05
N LEU A 169 7.99 14.08 22.03
CA LEU A 169 6.61 13.68 21.81
C LEU A 169 5.92 13.39 23.14
N GLU A 170 4.69 13.85 23.28
CA GLU A 170 3.79 13.43 24.34
C GLU A 170 2.80 12.40 23.80
N ILE A 171 2.92 11.14 24.23
CA ILE A 171 2.16 10.03 23.66
C ILE A 171 1.38 9.28 24.72
N TRP A 172 0.22 8.75 24.32
CA TRP A 172 -0.52 7.76 25.10
C TRP A 172 -0.01 6.38 24.74
N TYR A 173 0.60 5.70 25.70
CA TYR A 173 1.21 4.40 25.51
C TYR A 173 0.59 3.37 26.47
N GLN A 174 0.21 2.22 25.93
CA GLN A 174 -0.24 1.07 26.69
C GLN A 174 0.74 -0.09 26.46
N SER A 175 1.45 -0.50 27.51
CA SER A 175 2.28 -1.69 27.45
C SER A 175 1.42 -2.97 27.49
N PHE A 176 1.99 -4.09 27.06
CA PHE A 176 1.30 -5.40 27.09
C PHE A 176 0.82 -5.82 28.50
N LYS A 177 1.45 -5.30 29.56
CA LYS A 177 1.09 -5.60 30.96
C LYS A 177 0.09 -4.60 31.54
N ALA A 178 -0.13 -3.45 30.90
CA ALA A 178 -0.92 -2.36 31.46
C ALA A 178 -2.41 -2.49 31.09
N LYS A 179 -3.29 -2.37 32.09
CA LYS A 179 -4.75 -2.39 31.89
C LYS A 179 -5.30 -1.12 31.23
N ARG A 180 -4.60 0.01 31.35
CA ARG A 180 -5.00 1.31 30.79
C ARG A 180 -3.81 2.01 30.14
N PRO A 181 -4.03 2.81 29.07
CA PRO A 181 -2.99 3.64 28.49
C PRO A 181 -2.55 4.73 29.46
N GLY A 182 -1.25 5.05 29.46
CA GLY A 182 -0.67 6.12 30.25
C GLY A 182 0.02 7.15 29.35
N LYS A 183 0.01 8.41 29.79
CA LYS A 183 0.72 9.50 29.10
C LYS A 183 2.21 9.44 29.40
N ILE A 184 3.05 9.55 28.38
CA ILE A 184 4.51 9.58 28.53
C ILE A 184 5.13 10.68 27.66
N LEU A 185 6.17 11.32 28.19
CA LEU A 185 7.09 12.14 27.41
C LEU A 185 8.18 11.23 26.83
N PHE A 186 8.31 11.26 25.51
CA PHE A 186 9.13 10.34 24.75
C PHE A 186 10.05 11.13 23.80
N HIS A 187 11.34 10.83 23.87
CA HIS A 187 12.38 11.40 23.02
C HIS A 187 12.69 10.39 21.91
N PRO A 188 12.09 10.53 20.72
CA PRO A 188 12.30 9.58 19.64
C PRO A 188 13.70 9.77 19.03
N TYR A 189 14.41 8.67 18.76
CA TYR A 189 15.75 8.70 18.19
C TYR A 189 15.83 8.00 16.84
N LEU A 190 15.12 6.88 16.68
CA LEU A 190 15.20 6.06 15.49
C LEU A 190 13.85 5.38 15.22
N LEU A 191 13.39 5.41 13.98
CA LEU A 191 12.36 4.51 13.47
C LEU A 191 13.05 3.28 12.89
N LYS A 192 12.71 2.10 13.40
CA LYS A 192 13.25 0.80 12.98
C LYS A 192 12.11 -0.07 12.48
N GLU A 193 12.25 -0.62 11.28
CA GLU A 193 11.38 -1.66 10.75
C GLU A 193 11.97 -3.04 11.07
N TYR A 194 11.13 -3.95 11.55
CA TYR A 194 11.51 -5.33 11.84
C TYR A 194 10.29 -6.25 11.74
N ARG A 195 10.38 -7.29 10.91
CA ARG A 195 9.28 -8.26 10.64
C ARG A 195 7.97 -7.57 10.26
N ASN A 196 8.03 -6.62 9.33
CA ASN A 196 6.88 -5.88 8.83
C ASN A 196 6.12 -5.15 9.96
N ARG A 197 6.87 -4.65 10.95
CA ARG A 197 6.37 -3.83 12.07
C ARG A 197 7.33 -2.67 12.30
N TRP A 198 6.75 -1.50 12.54
CA TRP A 198 7.49 -0.30 12.85
C TRP A 198 7.63 -0.11 14.35
N PHE A 199 8.85 0.17 14.78
CA PHE A 199 9.21 0.46 16.15
C PHE A 199 9.86 1.83 16.20
N VAL A 200 9.45 2.65 17.18
CA VAL A 200 10.19 3.85 17.52
C VAL A 200 11.08 3.57 18.73
N ILE A 201 12.38 3.73 18.54
CA ILE A 201 13.39 3.62 19.59
C ILE A 201 13.68 5.02 20.10
N GLY A 202 13.64 5.18 21.41
CA GLY A 202 13.77 6.46 22.06
C GLY A 202 13.89 6.34 23.57
N SER A 203 14.07 7.46 24.25
CA SER A 203 14.10 7.49 25.71
C SER A 203 12.77 8.02 26.27
N LYS A 204 12.33 7.44 27.39
CA LYS A 204 11.25 8.01 28.20
C LYS A 204 11.89 8.87 29.29
N GLY A 205 12.00 10.18 29.09
CA GLY A 205 12.71 11.10 30.00
C GLY A 205 14.13 10.66 30.35
N GLU A 206 14.61 10.95 31.56
CA GLU A 206 15.90 10.48 32.12
C GLU A 206 15.94 8.96 32.45
N GLY A 207 15.09 8.17 31.79
CA GLY A 207 14.95 6.73 31.99
C GLY A 207 15.82 5.89 31.06
N HIS A 208 16.08 4.65 31.46
CA HIS A 208 16.91 3.70 30.74
C HIS A 208 16.25 3.18 29.44
N ASN A 209 16.99 3.16 28.32
CA ASN A 209 16.53 2.59 27.05
C ASN A 209 17.09 1.16 26.85
N PHE A 210 16.30 0.16 27.21
CA PHE A 210 16.68 -1.25 27.11
C PHE A 210 16.93 -1.72 25.67
N GLU A 211 16.24 -1.15 24.68
CA GLU A 211 16.42 -1.54 23.28
C GLU A 211 17.76 -1.06 22.73
N LEU A 212 18.18 0.15 23.10
CA LEU A 212 19.52 0.64 22.79
C LEU A 212 20.59 -0.25 23.42
N GLU A 213 20.42 -0.64 24.69
CA GLU A 213 21.35 -1.56 25.37
C GLU A 213 21.41 -2.92 24.66
N ARG A 214 20.28 -3.46 24.21
CA ARG A 214 20.23 -4.73 23.48
C ARG A 214 20.94 -4.64 22.14
N GLU A 215 20.71 -3.60 21.36
CA GLU A 215 21.42 -3.39 20.09
C GLU A 215 22.92 -3.26 20.37
N ILE A 216 23.33 -2.51 21.40
CA ILE A 216 24.73 -2.38 21.77
C ILE A 216 25.40 -3.71 22.07
N LEU A 217 24.76 -4.54 22.89
CA LEU A 217 25.26 -5.86 23.23
C LEU A 217 25.24 -6.81 22.02
N GLY A 218 24.29 -6.64 21.09
CA GLY A 218 24.16 -7.45 19.87
C GLY A 218 25.35 -7.31 18.91
N PHE A 219 25.99 -6.14 18.86
CA PHE A 219 27.24 -5.94 18.10
C PHE A 219 28.49 -6.47 18.81
N GLY A 220 28.37 -6.89 20.07
CA GLY A 220 29.46 -7.47 20.85
C GLY A 220 30.69 -6.54 20.94
N GLU A 221 31.86 -7.08 20.58
CA GLU A 221 33.12 -6.33 20.57
C GLU A 221 33.21 -5.23 19.50
N GLY A 222 32.32 -5.25 18.49
CA GLY A 222 32.30 -4.30 17.39
C GLY A 222 31.78 -2.90 17.76
N MET A 223 31.31 -2.68 19.00
CA MET A 223 30.80 -1.37 19.42
C MET A 223 31.17 -1.00 20.86
N LYS A 224 31.51 0.28 21.08
CA LYS A 224 31.90 0.83 22.39
C LYS A 224 31.08 2.06 22.74
N VAL A 225 30.47 2.05 23.93
CA VAL A 225 29.80 3.23 24.47
C VAL A 225 30.84 4.25 24.96
N LEU A 226 30.86 5.42 24.35
CA LEU A 226 31.73 6.54 24.77
C LEU A 226 31.12 7.34 25.92
N SER A 227 29.82 7.61 25.84
CA SER A 227 29.02 8.34 26.83
C SER A 227 27.53 7.94 26.72
N PRO A 228 26.67 8.24 27.71
CA PRO A 228 27.01 8.76 29.05
C PRO A 228 27.64 7.68 29.95
N ASP A 229 28.39 8.11 30.98
CA ASP A 229 29.11 7.19 31.89
C ASP A 229 28.21 6.16 32.56
N LYS A 230 26.95 6.52 32.86
CA LYS A 230 25.96 5.61 33.43
C LYS A 230 25.72 4.41 32.51
N LEU A 231 25.58 4.65 31.20
CA LEU A 231 25.36 3.61 30.20
C LEU A 231 26.62 2.77 30.00
N LYS A 232 27.78 3.43 29.88
CA LYS A 232 29.08 2.76 29.75
C LYS A 232 29.35 1.79 30.91
N LYS A 233 29.15 2.23 32.16
CA LYS A 233 29.29 1.40 33.37
C LYS A 233 28.31 0.21 33.37
N ARG A 234 27.10 0.40 32.83
CA ARG A 234 26.09 -0.66 32.78
C ARG A 234 26.41 -1.72 31.74
N ILE A 235 26.76 -1.33 30.52
CA ILE A 235 27.17 -2.26 29.45
C ILE A 235 28.41 -3.05 29.88
N ALA A 236 29.41 -2.39 30.48
CA ALA A 236 30.60 -3.07 30.99
C ALA A 236 30.27 -4.12 32.07
N ARG A 237 29.32 -3.84 32.97
CA ARG A 237 28.85 -4.80 33.98
C ARG A 237 28.16 -6.00 33.34
N ASN A 238 27.26 -5.75 32.38
CA ASN A 238 26.54 -6.82 31.69
C ASN A 238 27.51 -7.75 30.94
N LEU A 239 28.51 -7.20 30.25
CA LEU A 239 29.52 -7.98 29.54
C LEU A 239 30.39 -8.83 30.49
N ARG A 240 30.81 -8.29 31.64
CA ARG A 240 31.53 -9.08 32.66
C ARG A 240 30.69 -10.23 33.20
N ASN A 241 29.44 -9.94 33.57
CA ASN A 241 28.53 -10.97 34.05
C ASN A 241 28.26 -12.03 32.98
N ALA A 242 28.16 -11.63 31.71
CA ALA A 242 28.03 -12.55 30.59
C ALA A 242 29.27 -13.43 30.43
N SER A 243 30.48 -12.86 30.55
CA SER A 243 31.75 -13.60 30.51
C SER A 243 31.82 -14.66 31.60
N HIS A 244 31.41 -14.34 32.84
CA HIS A 244 31.42 -15.28 33.95
C HIS A 244 30.61 -16.56 33.71
N ASN A 245 29.62 -16.53 32.82
CA ASN A 245 28.87 -17.73 32.46
C ASN A 245 29.69 -18.74 31.63
N TYR A 246 30.87 -18.35 31.16
CA TYR A 246 31.74 -19.14 30.27
C TYR A 246 33.13 -19.41 30.86
N ASP A 247 33.41 -19.00 32.10
CA ASP A 247 34.74 -19.14 32.75
C ASP A 247 35.15 -20.61 33.00
N GLY A 248 34.27 -21.58 32.73
CA GLY A 248 34.52 -23.03 32.87
C GLY A 248 34.53 -23.80 31.54
N LEU A 249 34.62 -23.11 30.40
CA LEU A 249 34.83 -23.71 29.07
C LEU A 249 36.32 -23.86 28.73
#